data_AF-A0A381KND9-F1
#
_entry.id   AF-A0A381KND9-F1
#
_cell.length_a   1.000
_cell.length_b   1.000
_cell.length_c   1.000
_cell.angle_alpha   90.00
_cell.angle_beta   90.00
_cell.angle_gamma   90.00
#
_symmetry.space_group_name_H-M   'P 1'
#
loop_
_entity.id
_entity.type
_entity.pdbx_description
1 polymer ?
#
loop_
_entity_poly.entity_id
_entity_poly.type
_entity_poly.pdbx_seq_one_letter_code
_entity_poly.pdbx_strand_id
1 'polypeptide(L)'
;MENQEALRHEKIWILLFRYSIPAIIAMMVTSLYNVVDRAFIGSMEGIGSIAIAGLGVTMPVFTLIIAFGMLVSVGASTRLSIKLGERNREEAEKILGNALTLSIIISLIITILGLVFLEDILFILVQVKIQYFMQKTI
;
A
#
# COMPACT_ATOMS: atom_id res chain seq x y z
N MET A 1 -6.22 10.35 -27.62
CA MET A 1 -7.11 9.38 -28.31
C MET A 1 -6.32 8.25 -28.98
N GLU A 2 -5.01 8.41 -29.23
CA GLU A 2 -4.09 7.39 -29.79
C GLU A 2 -4.03 6.04 -29.05
N ASN A 3 -3.97 6.03 -27.71
CA ASN A 3 -3.78 4.77 -26.97
C ASN A 3 -4.99 3.82 -27.02
N GLN A 4 -6.22 4.30 -27.25
CA GLN A 4 -7.38 3.41 -27.32
C GLN A 4 -7.52 2.69 -28.66
N GLU A 5 -6.97 3.24 -29.74
CA GLU A 5 -6.92 2.56 -31.03
C GLU A 5 -5.76 1.56 -31.11
N ALA A 6 -4.62 1.87 -30.51
CA ALA A 6 -3.48 0.94 -30.38
C ALA A 6 -3.87 -0.36 -29.64
N LEU A 7 -4.66 -0.25 -28.56
CA LEU A 7 -5.17 -1.41 -27.82
C LEU A 7 -6.10 -2.32 -28.64
N ARG A 8 -6.69 -1.80 -29.73
CA ARG A 8 -7.68 -2.50 -30.57
C ARG A 8 -7.07 -3.16 -31.80
N HIS A 9 -5.89 -2.72 -32.23
CA HIS A 9 -5.25 -3.13 -33.49
C HIS A 9 -3.87 -3.80 -33.32
N GLU A 10 -3.19 -3.64 -32.18
CA GLU A 10 -1.89 -4.30 -31.94
C GLU A 10 -2.05 -5.73 -31.40
N LYS A 11 -1.09 -6.61 -31.72
CA LYS A 11 -1.07 -7.99 -31.21
C LYS A 11 -0.95 -7.98 -29.69
N ILE A 12 -1.74 -8.81 -29.01
CA ILE A 12 -1.80 -8.93 -27.53
C ILE A 12 -0.41 -9.04 -26.90
N TRP A 13 0.52 -9.80 -27.50
CA TRP A 13 1.89 -9.95 -26.99
C TRP A 13 2.68 -8.64 -26.92
N ILE A 14 2.52 -7.73 -27.88
CA ILE A 14 3.21 -6.42 -27.89
C ILE A 14 2.66 -5.52 -26.78
N LEU A 15 1.34 -5.50 -26.61
CA LEU A 15 0.67 -4.82 -25.51
C LEU A 15 1.15 -5.34 -24.15
N LEU A 16 1.20 -6.67 -23.99
CA LEU A 16 1.66 -7.30 -22.77
C LEU A 16 3.07 -6.83 -22.43
N PHE A 17 4.04 -6.93 -23.36
CA PHE A 17 5.39 -6.44 -23.07
C PHE A 17 5.44 -4.93 -22.82
N ARG A 18 4.68 -4.12 -23.56
CA ARG A 18 4.65 -2.65 -23.41
C ARG A 18 4.13 -2.18 -22.05
N TYR A 19 3.15 -2.87 -21.46
CA TYR A 19 2.59 -2.49 -20.15
C TYR A 19 3.18 -3.30 -18.98
N SER A 20 3.52 -4.58 -19.19
CA SER A 20 4.07 -5.43 -18.13
C SER A 20 5.52 -5.10 -17.80
N ILE A 21 6.38 -4.76 -18.76
CA ILE A 21 7.78 -4.42 -18.47
C ILE A 21 7.88 -3.21 -17.52
N PRO A 22 7.20 -2.07 -17.78
CA PRO A 22 7.20 -0.95 -16.85
C PRO A 22 6.63 -1.31 -15.47
N ALA A 23 5.56 -2.12 -15.42
CA ALA A 23 4.96 -2.54 -14.16
C ALA A 23 5.91 -3.42 -13.33
N ILE A 24 6.61 -4.37 -13.97
CA ILE A 24 7.60 -5.23 -13.32
C ILE A 24 8.75 -4.39 -12.78
N ILE A 25 9.29 -3.45 -13.58
CA ILE A 25 10.36 -2.55 -13.12
C ILE A 25 9.91 -1.73 -11.92
N ALA A 26 8.69 -1.18 -11.95
CA ALA A 26 8.13 -0.44 -10.82
C ALA A 26 8.07 -1.30 -9.55
N MET A 27 7.58 -2.55 -9.65
CA MET A 27 7.54 -3.48 -8.53
C MET A 27 8.94 -3.86 -8.02
N MET A 28 9.92 -4.04 -8.92
CA MET A 28 11.31 -4.31 -8.55
C MET A 28 11.92 -3.14 -7.79
N VAL A 29 11.71 -1.89 -8.25
CA VAL A 29 12.19 -0.70 -7.55
C VAL A 29 11.56 -0.58 -6.17
N THR A 30 10.25 -0.82 -6.03
CA THR A 30 9.57 -0.84 -4.72
C THR A 30 10.16 -1.93 -3.80
N SER A 31 10.44 -3.12 -4.32
CA SER A 31 11.05 -4.19 -3.52
C SER A 31 12.48 -3.84 -3.09
N LEU A 32 13.30 -3.32 -4.00
CA LEU A 32 14.67 -2.87 -3.70
C LEU A 32 14.67 -1.76 -2.66
N TYR A 33 13.75 -0.80 -2.76
CA TYR A 33 13.59 0.24 -1.75
C TYR A 33 13.33 -0.35 -0.37
N ASN A 34 12.42 -1.32 -0.25
CA ASN A 34 12.14 -1.99 1.03
C ASN A 34 13.36 -2.75 1.60
N VAL A 35 14.20 -3.33 0.74
CA VAL A 35 15.43 -4.02 1.16
C VAL A 35 16.48 -3.02 1.62
N VAL A 36 16.71 -1.97 0.83
CA VAL A 36 17.71 -0.92 1.12
C VAL A 36 17.33 -0.16 2.38
N ASP A 37 16.06 0.20 2.56
CA ASP A 37 15.56 0.87 3.77
C ASP A 37 15.89 0.07 5.04
N ARG A 38 15.54 -1.23 5.04
CA ARG A 38 15.84 -2.12 6.17
C ARG A 38 17.33 -2.36 6.38
N ALA A 39 18.10 -2.50 5.30
CA ALA A 39 19.55 -2.67 5.37
C ALA A 39 20.24 -1.43 5.94
N PHE A 40 19.81 -0.24 5.51
CA PHE A 40 20.31 1.03 6.03
C PHE A 40 20.01 1.19 7.51
N ILE A 41 18.76 0.95 7.92
CA ILE A 41 18.34 0.98 9.34
C ILE A 41 19.15 -0.04 10.16
N GLY A 42 19.36 -1.25 9.65
CA GLY A 42 20.15 -2.28 10.32
C GLY A 42 21.64 -1.94 10.47
N SER A 43 22.20 -1.19 9.52
CA SER A 43 23.60 -0.75 9.54
C SER A 43 23.87 0.44 10.46
N MET A 44 22.84 1.07 11.04
CA MET A 44 23.02 2.18 11.98
C MET A 44 23.68 1.68 13.27
N GLU A 45 24.90 2.15 13.54
CA GLU A 45 25.66 1.77 14.73
C GLU A 45 24.90 2.10 16.01
N GLY A 46 24.88 1.15 16.96
CA GLY A 46 24.27 1.32 18.28
C GLY A 46 22.74 1.24 18.34
N ILE A 47 22.02 1.54 17.25
CA ILE A 47 20.54 1.58 17.25
C ILE A 47 19.88 0.62 16.24
N GLY A 48 20.63 0.08 15.26
CA GLY A 48 20.05 -0.68 14.16
C GLY A 48 19.27 -1.93 14.58
N SER A 49 19.77 -2.67 15.57
CA SER A 49 19.07 -3.85 16.09
C SER A 49 17.74 -3.49 16.77
N ILE A 50 17.71 -2.39 17.53
CA ILE A 50 16.50 -1.93 18.25
C ILE A 50 15.51 -1.33 17.24
N ALA A 51 15.99 -0.59 16.25
CA ALA A 51 15.17 -0.01 15.19
C ALA A 51 14.48 -1.10 14.36
N ILE A 52 15.19 -2.15 13.93
CA ILE A 52 14.60 -3.30 13.22
C ILE A 52 13.59 -4.04 14.11
N ALA A 53 13.90 -4.24 15.40
CA ALA A 53 12.97 -4.85 16.34
C ALA A 53 11.67 -4.02 16.49
N GLY A 54 11.82 -2.69 16.54
CA GLY A 54 10.72 -1.73 16.53
C GLY A 54 9.86 -1.85 15.28
N LEU A 55 10.46 -1.84 14.08
CA LEU A 55 9.74 -2.07 12.82
C LEU A 55 8.90 -3.34 12.86
N GLY A 56 9.44 -4.42 13.43
CA GLY A 56 8.71 -5.68 13.60
C GLY A 56 7.48 -5.58 14.51
N VAL A 57 7.50 -4.71 15.53
CA VAL A 57 6.35 -4.47 16.41
C VAL A 57 5.28 -3.64 15.70
N THR A 58 5.68 -2.70 14.84
CA THR A 58 4.75 -1.82 14.10
C THR A 58 4.14 -2.48 12.86
N MET A 59 4.63 -3.65 12.41
CA MET A 59 4.13 -4.36 11.22
C MET A 59 2.60 -4.53 11.17
N PRO A 60 1.89 -4.90 12.27
CA PRO A 60 0.43 -5.06 12.23
C PRO A 60 -0.28 -3.75 11.94
N VAL A 61 0.18 -2.64 12.53
CA VAL A 61 -0.36 -1.30 12.30
C VAL A 61 -0.11 -0.87 10.86
N PHE A 62 1.11 -1.06 10.37
CA PHE A 62 1.47 -0.77 8.98
C PHE A 62 0.60 -1.56 7.99
N THR A 63 0.34 -2.83 8.27
CA THR A 63 -0.52 -3.69 7.45
C THR A 63 -1.97 -3.18 7.44
N LEU A 64 -2.50 -2.74 8.59
CA LEU A 64 -3.84 -2.14 8.67
C LEU A 64 -3.94 -0.86 7.83
N ILE A 65 -2.95 0.04 7.93
CA ILE A 65 -2.90 1.27 7.14
C ILE A 65 -2.92 0.94 5.64
N ILE A 66 -2.08 -0.01 5.21
CA ILE A 66 -2.06 -0.47 3.82
C ILE A 66 -3.41 -1.09 3.43
N ALA A 67 -4.04 -1.88 4.29
CA ALA A 67 -5.31 -2.53 4.00
C ALA A 67 -6.42 -1.52 3.71
N PHE A 68 -6.51 -0.43 4.49
CA PHE A 68 -7.46 0.66 4.19
C PHE A 68 -7.12 1.39 2.89
N GLY A 69 -5.84 1.62 2.61
CA GLY A 69 -5.42 2.20 1.33
C GLY A 69 -5.79 1.31 0.14
N MET A 70 -5.61 0.00 0.28
CA MET A 70 -6.01 -0.99 -0.73
C MET A 70 -7.52 -1.07 -0.89
N LEU A 71 -8.30 -0.99 0.20
CA LEU A 71 -9.77 -1.01 0.17
C LEU A 71 -10.31 0.05 -0.80
N VAL A 72 -9.84 1.30 -0.65
CA VAL A 72 -10.27 2.41 -1.50
C VAL A 72 -9.73 2.24 -2.92
N SER A 73 -8.43 1.92 -3.05
CA SER A 73 -7.76 1.83 -4.36
C SER A 73 -8.35 0.73 -5.25
N VAL A 74 -8.54 -0.47 -4.70
CA VAL A 74 -9.10 -1.62 -5.42
C VAL A 74 -10.58 -1.40 -5.71
N GLY A 75 -11.36 -0.89 -4.73
CA GLY A 75 -12.78 -0.59 -4.91
C GLY A 75 -13.02 0.46 -6.00
N ALA A 76 -12.22 1.54 -6.00
CA ALA A 76 -12.28 2.59 -7.01
C ALA A 76 -11.86 2.07 -8.40
N SER A 77 -10.73 1.35 -8.48
CA SER A 77 -10.22 0.80 -9.75
C SER A 77 -11.20 -0.19 -10.38
N THR A 78 -11.88 -0.99 -9.58
CA THR A 78 -12.91 -1.93 -10.05
C THR A 78 -14.08 -1.19 -10.67
N ARG A 79 -14.66 -0.19 -9.97
CA ARG A 79 -15.78 0.60 -10.51
C ARG A 79 -15.37 1.43 -11.74
N LEU A 80 -14.16 1.97 -11.72
CA LEU A 80 -13.58 2.70 -12.85
C LEU A 80 -13.46 1.80 -14.09
N SER A 81 -12.94 0.58 -13.92
CA SER A 81 -12.79 -0.39 -15.01
C SER A 81 -14.14 -0.76 -15.65
N ILE A 82 -15.19 -0.92 -14.83
CA ILE A 82 -16.55 -1.20 -15.31
C ILE A 82 -17.08 -0.01 -16.15
N LYS A 83 -17.01 1.23 -15.63
CA LYS A 83 -17.52 2.41 -16.35
C LYS A 83 -16.73 2.75 -17.61
N LEU A 84 -15.42 2.54 -17.60
CA LEU A 84 -14.61 2.64 -18.81
C LEU A 84 -14.99 1.59 -19.85
N GLY A 85 -15.31 0.36 -19.42
CA GLY A 85 -15.82 -0.71 -20.28
C GLY A 85 -17.16 -0.38 -20.93
N GLU A 86 -18.06 0.29 -20.20
CA GLU A 86 -19.34 0.82 -20.71
C GLU A 86 -19.19 2.03 -21.65
N ARG A 87 -17.95 2.49 -21.93
CA ARG A 87 -17.64 3.74 -22.63
C ARG A 87 -18.21 5.00 -21.97
N ASN A 88 -18.67 4.91 -20.72
CA ASN A 88 -19.20 6.03 -19.96
C ASN A 88 -18.06 6.75 -19.22
N ARG A 89 -17.37 7.63 -19.96
CA ARG A 89 -16.19 8.35 -19.45
C ARG A 89 -16.52 9.42 -18.42
N GLU A 90 -17.67 10.06 -18.55
CA GLU A 90 -18.09 11.12 -17.63
C GLU A 90 -18.31 10.57 -16.21
N GLU A 91 -18.97 9.40 -16.12
CA GLU A 91 -19.16 8.72 -14.84
C GLU A 91 -17.85 8.16 -14.28
N ALA A 92 -16.95 7.67 -15.16
CA ALA A 92 -15.61 7.22 -14.78
C ALA A 92 -14.77 8.35 -14.13
N GLU A 93 -14.85 9.56 -14.67
CA GLU A 93 -14.16 10.73 -14.11
C GLU A 93 -14.74 11.15 -12.75
N LYS A 94 -16.07 11.12 -12.60
CA LYS A 94 -16.73 11.33 -11.30
C LYS A 94 -16.29 10.29 -10.26
N ILE A 95 -16.17 9.02 -10.65
CA ILE A 95 -15.70 7.96 -9.75
C ILE A 95 -14.26 8.24 -9.31
N LEU A 96 -13.38 8.67 -10.20
CA LEU A 96 -12.01 9.05 -9.87
C LEU A 96 -11.95 10.20 -8.86
N GLY A 97 -12.71 11.28 -9.10
CA GLY A 97 -12.78 12.42 -8.19
C GLY A 97 -13.31 12.04 -6.81
N ASN A 98 -14.38 11.24 -6.77
CA ASN A 98 -14.95 10.73 -5.52
C ASN A 98 -13.98 9.80 -4.79
N ALA A 99 -13.27 8.93 -5.51
CA ALA A 99 -12.27 8.04 -4.93
C ALA A 99 -11.10 8.82 -4.31
N LEU A 100 -10.61 9.86 -4.99
CA LEU A 100 -9.56 10.73 -4.45
C LEU A 100 -10.03 11.45 -3.18
N THR A 101 -11.23 12.01 -3.21
CA THR A 101 -11.82 12.70 -2.04
C THR A 101 -12.00 11.75 -0.87
N LEU A 102 -12.52 10.55 -1.12
CA LEU A 102 -12.68 9.52 -0.11
C LEU A 102 -11.33 9.03 0.45
N SER A 103 -10.32 8.89 -0.42
CA SER A 103 -8.97 8.54 0.00
C SER A 103 -8.36 9.60 0.93
N ILE A 104 -8.55 10.88 0.63
CA ILE A 104 -8.09 11.98 1.49
C ILE A 104 -8.81 11.92 2.85
N ILE A 105 -10.13 11.78 2.85
CA ILE A 105 -10.93 11.69 4.10
C ILE A 105 -10.46 10.51 4.96
N ILE A 106 -10.30 9.33 4.36
CA ILE A 106 -9.84 8.13 5.08
C ILE A 106 -8.41 8.31 5.59
N SER A 107 -7.51 8.91 4.79
CA SER A 107 -6.15 9.18 5.23
C SER A 107 -6.11 10.14 6.43
N LEU A 108 -6.99 11.15 6.44
CA LEU A 108 -7.10 12.11 7.54
C LEU A 108 -7.63 11.43 8.80
N ILE A 109 -8.66 10.60 8.67
CA ILE A 109 -9.24 9.83 9.78
C ILE A 109 -8.18 8.89 10.37
N ILE A 110 -7.48 8.12 9.53
CA ILE A 110 -6.41 7.22 9.97
C ILE A 110 -5.29 7.99 10.67
N THR A 111 -4.93 9.18 10.16
CA THR A 111 -3.91 10.02 10.79
C THR A 111 -4.35 10.53 12.15
N ILE A 112 -5.58 11.02 12.28
CA ILE A 112 -6.13 11.52 13.56
C ILE A 112 -6.22 10.37 14.57
N LEU A 113 -6.80 9.24 14.17
CA LEU A 113 -6.88 8.05 15.04
C LEU A 113 -5.48 7.55 15.41
N GLY A 114 -4.57 7.55 14.45
CA GLY A 114 -3.18 7.16 14.65
C GLY A 114 -2.48 8.04 15.68
N LEU A 115 -2.70 9.36 15.68
CA LEU A 115 -2.11 10.29 16.65
C LEU A 115 -2.76 10.19 18.03
N VAL A 116 -4.08 10.02 18.10
CA VAL A 116 -4.82 9.95 19.38
C VAL A 116 -4.56 8.63 20.10
N PHE A 117 -4.55 7.52 19.36
CA PHE A 117 -4.43 6.17 19.93
C PHE A 117 -3.00 5.60 19.77
N LEU A 118 -2.02 6.40 19.34
CA LEU A 118 -0.66 5.91 19.08
C LEU A 118 -0.09 5.19 20.30
N GLU A 119 -0.20 5.82 21.47
CA GLU A 119 0.38 5.34 22.73
C GLU A 119 -0.31 4.06 23.20
N ASP A 120 -1.64 4.01 23.13
CA ASP A 120 -2.43 2.82 23.48
C ASP A 120 -2.13 1.65 22.54
N ILE A 121 -2.05 1.91 21.24
CA ILE A 121 -1.72 0.89 20.22
C ILE A 121 -0.30 0.37 20.44
N LEU A 122 0.66 1.26 20.72
CA LEU A 122 2.04 0.87 21.01
C LEU A 122 2.11 0.00 22.27
N PHE A 123 1.40 0.40 23.33
CA PHE A 123 1.39 -0.32 24.59
C PHE A 123 0.79 -1.73 24.43
N ILE A 124 -0.34 -1.85 23.74
CA ILE A 124 -0.99 -3.15 23.46
C ILE A 124 -0.06 -4.05 22.63
N LEU A 125 0.58 -3.52 21.58
CA LEU A 125 1.44 -4.32 20.70
C LEU A 125 2.72 -4.79 21.38
N VAL A 126 3.33 -3.96 22.24
CA VAL A 126 4.51 -4.34 23.01
C VAL A 126 4.17 -5.40 24.06
N GLN A 127 3.04 -5.25 24.76
CA GLN A 127 2.56 -6.22 25.76
C GLN A 127 2.25 -7.60 25.14
N VAL A 128 1.59 -7.64 23.98
CA VAL A 128 1.28 -8.90 23.28
C VAL A 128 2.56 -9.67 22.92
N LYS A 129 3.64 -8.98 22.54
CA LYS A 129 4.91 -9.63 22.17
C LYS A 129 5.68 -10.18 23.39
N ILE A 130 5.65 -9.47 24.52
CA ILE A 130 6.25 -9.94 25.80
C ILE A 130 5.51 -11.19 26.30
N GLN A 131 4.19 -11.19 26.26
CA GLN A 131 3.37 -12.31 26.70
C GLN A 131 3.54 -13.55 25.80
N TYR A 132 3.63 -13.35 24.48
CA TYR A 132 3.88 -14.42 23.51
C TYR A 132 5.29 -15.04 23.65
N PHE A 133 6.31 -14.24 23.99
CA PHE A 133 7.67 -14.75 24.22
C PHE A 133 7.79 -15.52 25.54
N MET A 134 7.09 -15.07 26.61
CA MET A 134 7.05 -15.80 27.88
C MET A 134 6.29 -17.13 27.78
N GLN A 135 5.24 -17.22 26.95
CA GLN A 135 4.48 -18.45 26.76
C GLN A 135 5.24 -19.52 25.94
N LYS A 136 6.27 -19.12 25.18
CA LYS A 136 7.07 -20.02 24.34
C LYS A 136 8.40 -20.47 24.99
N THR A 137 8.72 -19.91 26.17
CA THR A 137 9.95 -20.20 26.93
C THR A 137 9.69 -21.10 28.15
N ILE A 138 8.44 -21.47 28.41
CA ILE A 138 8.00 -22.48 29.38
C ILE A 138 7.54 -23.72 28.61
#